data_AF-F3GIS2-F1
#
_entry.id   AF-F3GIS2-F1
#
_cell.length_a   1.000
_cell.length_b   1.000
_cell.length_c   1.000
_cell.angle_alpha   90.00
_cell.angle_beta   90.00
_cell.angle_gamma   90.00
#
_symmetry.space_group_name_H-M   'P 1'
#
loop_
_entity.id
_entity.type
_entity.pdbx_description
1 polymer ?
#
loop_
_entity_poly.entity_id
_entity_poly.type
_entity_poly.pdbx_seq_one_letter_code
_entity_poly.pdbx_strand_id
1 'polypeptide(L)'
;RWRPADVIAKNLATKEFLTSALSQPFNGKTFVITHHCPLPEVAGDEHDGHVSAAYFNRWYALADQADYWAFGHTHHSVDTVLGRCLFLSNQRGYPGEDCGFVPGKVIEID
;
A
#
# COMPACT_ATOMS: atom_id res chain seq x y z
N ARG A 1 0.43 -25.08 -10.73
CA ARG A 1 -0.49 -24.05 -11.27
C ARG A 1 -1.00 -23.22 -10.11
N TRP A 2 -0.86 -21.90 -10.14
CA TRP A 2 -1.42 -21.01 -9.12
C TRP A 2 -2.93 -20.89 -9.29
N ARG A 3 -3.67 -20.95 -8.18
CA ARG A 3 -5.12 -20.82 -8.11
C ARG A 3 -5.48 -19.60 -7.27
N PRO A 4 -6.69 -19.03 -7.41
CA PRO A 4 -7.14 -17.92 -6.57
C PRO A 4 -6.97 -18.17 -5.08
N ALA A 5 -7.25 -19.39 -4.62
CA ALA A 5 -7.06 -19.81 -3.22
C ALA A 5 -5.61 -19.66 -2.73
N ASP A 6 -4.62 -19.88 -3.61
CA ASP A 6 -3.21 -19.79 -3.24
C ASP A 6 -2.79 -18.32 -3.01
N VAL A 7 -3.39 -17.39 -3.76
CA VAL A 7 -3.17 -15.93 -3.59
C VAL A 7 -3.91 -15.41 -2.35
N ILE A 8 -5.13 -15.89 -2.10
CA ILE A 8 -5.87 -15.59 -0.86
C ILE A 8 -5.06 -16.03 0.36
N ALA A 9 -4.53 -17.26 0.36
CA ALA A 9 -3.71 -17.77 1.46
C ALA A 9 -2.46 -16.90 1.69
N LYS A 10 -1.79 -16.46 0.62
CA LYS A 10 -0.65 -15.54 0.72
C LYS A 10 -1.04 -14.16 1.26
N ASN A 11 -2.19 -13.63 0.85
CA ASN A 11 -2.70 -12.35 1.36
C ASN A 11 -3.01 -12.43 2.86
N LEU A 12 -3.66 -13.51 3.30
CA LEU A 12 -3.96 -13.75 4.72
C LEU A 12 -2.68 -13.88 5.55
N ALA A 13 -1.71 -14.67 5.11
CA ALA A 13 -0.42 -14.81 5.78
C ALA A 13 0.34 -13.46 5.86
N THR A 14 0.24 -12.64 4.81
CA THR A 14 0.83 -11.28 4.81
C THR A 14 0.13 -10.39 5.83
N LYS A 15 -1.21 -10.41 5.88
CA LYS A 15 -1.98 -9.64 6.85
C LYS A 15 -1.67 -10.06 8.28
N GLU A 16 -1.56 -11.36 8.56
CA GLU A 16 -1.18 -11.91 9.86
C GLU A 16 0.22 -11.46 10.27
N PHE A 17 1.19 -11.54 9.35
CA PHE A 17 2.54 -11.04 9.59
C PHE A 17 2.55 -9.56 9.94
N LEU A 18 1.89 -8.71 9.14
CA LEU A 18 1.80 -7.27 9.40
C LEU A 18 1.11 -6.98 10.72
N THR A 19 0.04 -7.71 11.06
CA THR A 19 -0.67 -7.58 12.34
C THR A 19 0.27 -7.85 13.51
N SER A 20 1.01 -8.96 13.45
CA SER A 20 1.98 -9.33 14.49
C SER A 20 3.11 -8.33 14.61
N ALA A 21 3.69 -7.90 13.48
CA ALA A 21 4.78 -6.94 13.44
C ALA A 21 4.38 -5.56 13.98
N LEU A 22 3.23 -5.03 13.55
CA LEU A 22 2.72 -3.72 13.98
C LEU A 22 2.30 -3.69 15.45
N SER A 23 1.96 -4.84 16.03
CA SER A 23 1.65 -4.94 17.46
C SER A 23 2.87 -4.89 18.38
N GLN A 24 4.09 -5.07 17.84
CA GLN A 24 5.30 -5.02 18.66
C GLN A 24 5.59 -3.57 19.08
N PRO A 25 5.82 -3.30 20.37
CA PRO A 25 6.22 -1.96 20.81
C PRO A 25 7.50 -1.51 20.10
N PHE A 26 7.47 -0.32 19.51
CA PHE A 26 8.61 0.30 18.86
C PHE A 26 8.70 1.77 19.26
N ASN A 27 9.85 2.19 19.79
CA ASN A 27 10.09 3.57 20.21
C ASN A 27 10.63 4.40 19.03
N GLY A 28 9.82 4.56 17.99
CA GLY A 28 10.17 5.27 16.77
C GLY A 28 9.01 5.29 15.77
N LYS A 29 9.27 5.86 14.58
CA LYS A 29 8.30 5.90 13.48
C LYS A 29 8.22 4.57 12.75
N THR A 30 7.01 4.08 12.53
CA THR A 30 6.81 2.82 11.82
C THR A 30 6.53 3.07 10.34
N PHE A 31 7.40 2.52 9.48
CA PHE A 31 7.27 2.58 8.03
C PHE A 31 6.91 1.19 7.49
N VAL A 32 5.75 1.08 6.83
CA VAL A 32 5.29 -0.14 6.16
C VAL A 32 5.54 -0.06 4.66
N ILE A 33 6.00 -1.15 4.05
CA ILE A 33 6.20 -1.25 2.61
C ILE A 33 5.49 -2.50 2.08
N THR A 34 4.59 -2.32 1.12
CA THR A 34 3.88 -3.42 0.44
C THR A 34 3.92 -3.23 -1.07
N HIS A 35 3.68 -4.29 -1.85
CA HIS A 35 3.50 -4.12 -3.29
C HIS A 35 2.08 -3.64 -3.62
N HIS A 36 1.06 -4.33 -3.10
CA HIS A 36 -0.34 -3.95 -3.35
C HIS A 36 -0.76 -2.80 -2.43
N CYS A 37 -1.74 -2.04 -2.91
CA CYS A 37 -2.29 -0.90 -2.19
C CYS A 37 -3.05 -1.38 -0.93
N PRO A 38 -2.87 -0.73 0.23
CA PRO A 38 -3.55 -1.14 1.46
C PRO A 38 -5.02 -0.72 1.53
N LEU A 39 -5.38 0.40 0.87
CA LEU A 39 -6.67 1.08 0.99
C LEU A 39 -7.19 1.59 -0.37
N PRO A 40 -8.51 1.52 -0.64
CA PRO A 40 -9.08 2.01 -1.90
C PRO A 40 -8.88 3.51 -2.13
N GLU A 41 -8.86 4.33 -1.08
CA GLU A 41 -8.79 5.80 -1.15
C GLU A 41 -7.49 6.31 -1.77
N VAL A 42 -6.45 5.47 -1.82
CA VAL A 42 -5.15 5.80 -2.42
C VAL A 42 -4.80 4.86 -3.57
N ALA A 43 -5.79 4.11 -4.08
CA ALA A 43 -5.59 3.15 -5.16
C ALA A 43 -5.71 3.74 -6.58
N GLY A 44 -6.21 4.98 -6.72
CA GLY A 44 -6.58 5.56 -8.02
C GLY A 44 -8.00 5.16 -8.46
N ASP A 45 -8.45 5.74 -9.57
CA ASP A 45 -9.87 5.74 -9.96
C ASP A 45 -10.30 4.56 -10.87
N GLU A 46 -9.37 3.70 -11.31
CA GLU A 46 -9.62 2.75 -12.41
C GLU A 46 -10.03 1.32 -11.95
N HIS A 47 -10.50 1.14 -10.71
CA HIS A 47 -10.58 -0.19 -10.09
C HIS A 47 -11.96 -0.52 -9.52
N ASP A 48 -12.93 -0.75 -10.40
CA ASP A 48 -14.31 -1.10 -10.05
C ASP A 48 -14.61 -2.61 -10.00
N GLY A 49 -15.66 -2.96 -9.24
CA GLY A 49 -16.20 -4.31 -9.18
C GLY A 49 -15.22 -5.34 -8.58
N HIS A 50 -15.35 -6.60 -8.97
CA HIS A 50 -14.51 -7.68 -8.42
C HIS A 50 -13.03 -7.59 -8.81
N VAL A 51 -12.70 -6.81 -9.85
CA VAL A 51 -11.32 -6.60 -10.30
C VAL A 51 -10.53 -5.81 -9.26
N SER A 52 -11.20 -4.97 -8.46
CA SER A 52 -10.59 -4.18 -7.40
C SER A 52 -9.80 -5.03 -6.39
N ALA A 53 -10.19 -6.29 -6.19
CA ALA A 53 -9.51 -7.24 -5.29
C ALA A 53 -8.10 -7.62 -5.76
N ALA A 54 -7.74 -7.34 -7.02
CA ALA A 54 -6.38 -7.49 -7.52
C ALA A 54 -5.49 -6.29 -7.14
N TYR A 55 -6.08 -5.11 -6.89
CA TYR A 55 -5.33 -3.86 -6.76
C TYR A 55 -5.09 -3.44 -5.32
N PHE A 56 -6.13 -3.53 -4.49
CA PHE A 56 -6.09 -3.01 -3.13
C PHE A 56 -6.73 -3.95 -2.10
N ASN A 57 -6.35 -3.71 -0.86
CA ASN A 57 -6.94 -4.32 0.32
C ASN A 57 -7.91 -3.34 0.99
N ARG A 58 -8.35 -3.68 2.20
CA ARG A 58 -9.13 -2.80 3.09
C ARG A 58 -8.55 -2.90 4.50
N TRP A 59 -7.27 -2.57 4.63
CA TRP A 59 -6.49 -2.80 5.85
C TRP A 59 -6.43 -1.58 6.77
N TYR A 60 -7.55 -0.87 6.93
CA TYR A 60 -7.66 0.35 7.75
C TYR A 60 -7.03 0.21 9.15
N ALA A 61 -7.36 -0.87 9.87
CA ALA A 61 -6.81 -1.11 11.20
C ALA A 61 -5.28 -1.33 11.24
N LEU A 62 -4.66 -1.79 10.15
CA LEU A 62 -3.20 -1.87 10.06
C LEU A 62 -2.61 -0.51 9.72
N ALA A 63 -3.24 0.23 8.82
CA ALA A 63 -2.85 1.59 8.46
C ALA A 63 -2.81 2.51 9.68
N ASP A 64 -3.79 2.39 10.58
CA ASP A 64 -3.86 3.18 11.81
C ASP A 64 -2.69 2.93 12.79
N GLN A 65 -1.91 1.86 12.60
CA GLN A 65 -0.75 1.52 13.43
C GLN A 65 0.59 1.98 12.82
N ALA A 66 0.58 2.52 11.60
CA ALA A 66 1.77 3.00 10.91
C ALA A 66 1.85 4.53 10.94
N ASP A 67 3.06 5.06 10.80
CA ASP A 67 3.29 6.49 10.51
C ASP A 67 3.41 6.71 9.00
N TYR A 68 3.96 5.73 8.27
CA TYR A 68 4.16 5.79 6.82
C TYR A 68 3.80 4.47 6.16
N TRP A 69 3.22 4.51 4.96
CA TRP A 69 2.94 3.32 4.16
C TRP A 69 3.26 3.55 2.69
N ALA A 70 4.35 2.95 2.20
CA ALA A 70 4.68 2.96 0.78
C ALA A 70 4.11 1.74 0.05
N PHE A 71 3.53 1.97 -1.13
CA PHE A 71 3.00 0.89 -1.96
C PHE A 71 3.23 1.07 -3.47
N GLY A 72 2.91 0.01 -4.21
CA GLY A 72 3.14 -0.21 -5.63
C GLY A 72 1.85 -0.37 -6.45
N HIS A 73 2.00 -1.03 -7.60
CA HIS A 73 0.97 -1.78 -8.33
C HIS A 73 -0.10 -0.95 -9.07
N THR A 74 -0.56 0.17 -8.51
CA THR A 74 -1.71 0.93 -9.03
C THR A 74 -1.40 1.81 -10.22
N HIS A 75 -0.11 2.02 -10.52
CA HIS A 75 0.34 2.99 -11.52
C HIS A 75 -0.20 4.42 -11.24
N HIS A 76 -0.46 4.71 -9.97
CA HIS A 76 -0.90 6.00 -9.49
C HIS A 76 -0.01 6.44 -8.33
N SER A 77 0.75 7.51 -8.51
CA SER A 77 1.58 8.09 -7.46
C SER A 77 0.72 8.86 -6.47
N VAL A 78 0.99 8.67 -5.18
CA VAL A 78 0.26 9.32 -4.08
C VAL A 78 1.24 9.87 -3.05
N ASP A 79 0.82 10.94 -2.40
CA ASP A 79 1.50 11.57 -1.27
C ASP A 79 0.44 12.19 -0.38
N THR A 80 -0.23 11.33 0.38
CA THR A 80 -1.50 11.69 1.02
C THR A 80 -1.56 11.17 2.45
N VAL A 81 -1.93 12.04 3.38
CA VAL A 81 -2.18 11.63 4.77
C VAL A 81 -3.63 11.18 4.92
N LEU A 82 -3.84 9.99 5.48
CA LEU A 82 -5.14 9.52 5.95
C LEU A 82 -5.01 9.11 7.42
N GLY A 83 -5.82 9.73 8.29
CA GLY A 83 -5.68 9.57 9.73
C GLY A 83 -4.30 10.04 10.20
N ARG A 84 -3.50 9.13 10.75
CA ARG A 84 -2.12 9.39 11.19
C ARG A 84 -1.04 8.88 10.24
N CYS A 85 -1.42 8.18 9.17
CA CYS A 85 -0.48 7.52 8.27
C CYS A 85 -0.29 8.33 6.98
N LEU A 86 0.96 8.55 6.60
CA LEU A 86 1.34 9.11 5.30
C LEU A 86 1.44 7.97 4.27
N PHE A 87 0.53 7.96 3.29
CA PHE A 87 0.52 7.02 2.19
C PHE A 87 1.32 7.54 1.01
N LEU A 88 2.22 6.67 0.52
CA LEU A 88 3.27 7.05 -0.41
C LEU A 88 3.32 6.09 -1.59
N SER A 89 3.36 6.64 -2.78
CA SER A 89 3.49 5.89 -4.02
C SER A 89 4.19 6.80 -5.03
N ASN A 90 5.17 6.27 -5.75
CA ASN A 90 5.91 6.99 -6.79
C ASN A 90 6.08 6.07 -8.00
N GLN A 91 4.97 5.81 -8.69
CA GLN A 91 4.90 4.81 -9.74
C GLN A 91 5.43 5.39 -11.04
N ARG A 92 6.33 4.66 -11.69
CA ARG A 92 6.79 5.01 -13.03
C ARG A 92 5.80 4.65 -14.13
N GLY A 93 4.99 3.62 -13.90
CA GLY A 93 4.11 3.05 -14.91
C GLY A 93 4.85 2.43 -16.10
N TYR A 94 4.07 2.09 -17.13
CA TYR A 94 4.56 1.70 -18.45
C TYR A 94 4.99 2.92 -19.28
N PRO A 95 5.78 2.72 -20.35
CA PRO A 95 6.12 3.82 -21.27
C PRO A 95 4.85 4.50 -21.81
N GLY A 96 4.76 5.81 -21.59
CA GLY A 96 3.63 6.64 -22.05
C GLY A 96 2.52 6.85 -21.02
N GLU A 97 2.55 6.16 -19.88
CA GLU A 97 1.63 6.46 -18.77
C GLU A 97 2.11 7.68 -17.99
N ASP A 98 1.19 8.58 -17.65
CA ASP A 98 1.42 9.65 -16.68
C ASP A 98 0.88 9.22 -15.31
N CYS A 99 1.77 8.62 -14.54
CA CYS A 99 1.47 8.13 -13.20
C CYS A 99 1.77 9.17 -12.10
N GLY A 100 2.18 10.39 -12.46
CA GLY A 100 2.68 11.37 -11.49
C GLY A 100 4.06 11.04 -10.91
N PHE A 101 4.90 10.28 -11.64
CA PHE A 101 6.24 9.90 -11.20
C PHE A 101 7.13 11.12 -10.99
N VAL A 102 7.78 11.20 -9.82
CA VAL A 102 8.78 12.23 -9.50
C VAL A 102 10.16 11.57 -9.39
N PRO A 103 11.06 11.76 -10.38
CA PRO A 103 12.43 11.28 -10.31
C PRO A 103 13.16 11.88 -9.11
N GLY A 104 13.84 11.03 -8.33
CA GLY A 104 14.62 11.48 -7.17
C GLY A 104 13.76 11.97 -5.98
N LYS A 105 12.48 11.59 -5.90
CA LYS A 105 11.62 11.89 -4.74
C LYS A 105 12.30 11.44 -3.44
N VAL A 106 12.42 12.38 -2.50
CA VAL A 106 12.91 12.17 -1.14
C VAL A 106 11.76 12.35 -0.17
N ILE A 107 11.78 11.58 0.93
CA ILE A 107 10.80 11.68 2.01
C ILE A 107 11.58 11.88 3.30
N GLU A 108 11.22 12.94 4.01
CA GLU A 108 11.80 13.28 5.31
C GLU A 108 10.99 12.60 6.41
N ILE A 109 11.69 12.04 7.39
CA ILE A 109 11.10 11.37 8.55
C ILE A 109 11.54 12.17 9.77
N ASP A 110 10.57 12.83 10.41
CA ASP A 110 10.76 13.62 11.63
C ASP A 110 10.74 12.75 12.91
#